data_AF-A0A5C5S8X4-F1
#
_entry.id   AF-A0A5C5S8X4-F1
#
_cell.length_a   1.000
_cell.length_b   1.000
_cell.length_c   1.000
_cell.angle_alpha   90.00
_cell.angle_beta   90.00
_cell.angle_gamma   90.00
#
_symmetry.space_group_name_H-M   'P 1'
#
loop_
_entity.id
_entity.type
_entity.pdbx_description
1 polymer ?
#
loop_
_entity_poly.entity_id
_entity_poly.type
_entity_poly.pdbx_seq_one_letter_code
_entity_poly.pdbx_strand_id
1 'polypeptide(L)'
;LMGIADVIVLYWRLIRRYHQMQLRHIISELHYIANGHFDHRISFSVNNDMQKVIDSINSLVDSTVGAINEEKAIEQSKDELITNVSHDIRTPLTSIIGYLGLLKNGAVTSQEDMLKYINIAYDKAEQMKSLANDLFEYTTLKSTKTKLNVTPINIKGMMEQVAAGFELEAEKKGIAFSVKARPDDLIVNADVEKLVRVYNN
;
A
#
# COMPACT_ATOMS: atom_id res chain seq x y z
N LEU A 1 0.82 72.51 13.85
CA LEU A 1 1.77 71.42 13.54
C LEU A 1 1.70 70.27 14.56
N MET A 2 1.72 70.51 15.88
CA MET A 2 1.61 69.42 16.88
C MET A 2 0.35 68.55 16.77
N GLY A 3 -0.85 69.15 16.65
CA GLY A 3 -2.10 68.35 16.62
C GLY A 3 -2.24 67.39 15.43
N ILE A 4 -1.59 67.66 14.29
CA ILE A 4 -1.61 66.76 13.13
C ILE A 4 -0.73 65.53 13.39
N ALA A 5 0.42 65.73 14.04
CA ALA A 5 1.32 64.64 14.42
C ALA A 5 0.64 63.70 15.43
N ASP A 6 -0.09 64.25 16.41
CA ASP A 6 -0.82 63.46 17.41
C ASP A 6 -1.89 62.57 16.77
N VAL A 7 -2.64 63.10 15.79
CA VAL A 7 -3.65 62.32 15.04
C VAL A 7 -3.01 61.17 14.25
N ILE A 8 -1.87 61.41 13.60
CA ILE A 8 -1.14 60.37 12.85
C ILE A 8 -0.66 59.27 13.80
N VAL A 9 -0.10 59.63 14.96
CA VAL A 9 0.37 58.67 15.96
C VAL A 9 -0.79 57.85 16.53
N LEU A 10 -1.93 58.48 16.82
CA LEU A 10 -3.13 57.78 17.30
C LEU A 10 -3.68 56.83 16.24
N TYR A 11 -3.77 57.26 14.99
CA TYR A 11 -4.21 56.43 13.87
C TYR A 11 -3.30 55.20 13.68
N TRP A 12 -1.98 55.42 13.67
CA TRP A 12 -1.00 54.33 13.59
C TRP A 12 -1.12 53.36 14.76
N ARG A 13 -1.30 53.88 15.99
CA ARG A 13 -1.48 53.06 17.19
C ARG A 13 -2.76 52.21 17.13
N LEU A 14 -3.85 52.75 16.59
CA LEU A 14 -5.10 52.03 16.40
C LEU A 14 -4.96 50.90 15.39
N ILE A 15 -4.37 51.17 14.21
CA ILE A 15 -4.10 50.14 13.19
C ILE A 15 -3.20 49.03 13.75
N ARG A 16 -2.12 49.42 14.42
CA ARG A 16 -1.19 48.45 15.03
C ARG A 16 -1.92 47.55 16.03
N ARG A 17 -2.81 48.11 16.85
CA ARG A 17 -3.58 47.35 17.83
C ARG A 17 -4.60 46.42 17.17
N TYR A 18 -5.23 46.86 16.09
CA TYR A 18 -6.17 46.07 15.29
C TYR A 18 -5.47 44.85 14.67
N HIS A 19 -4.32 45.03 14.01
CA HIS A 19 -3.55 43.91 13.45
C HIS A 19 -3.07 42.91 14.51
N GLN A 20 -2.65 43.40 15.68
CA GLN A 20 -2.28 42.50 16.78
C GLN A 20 -3.48 41.69 17.31
N MET A 21 -4.69 42.24 17.32
CA MET A 21 -5.88 41.49 17.70
C MET A 21 -6.19 40.39 16.68
N GLN A 22 -6.13 40.70 15.38
CA GLN A 22 -6.33 39.71 14.32
C GLN A 22 -5.32 38.56 14.40
N LEU A 23 -4.03 38.87 14.57
CA LEU A 23 -2.99 37.85 14.69
C LEU A 23 -3.19 36.96 15.91
N ARG A 24 -3.52 37.55 17.06
CA ARG A 24 -3.84 36.77 18.27
C ARG A 24 -5.03 35.84 18.07
N HIS A 25 -6.05 36.29 17.33
CA HIS A 25 -7.20 35.46 17.03
C HIS A 25 -6.80 34.28 16.13
N ILE A 26 -6.07 34.52 15.02
CA ILE A 26 -5.57 33.45 14.13
C ILE A 26 -4.73 32.42 14.90
N ILE A 27 -3.84 32.88 15.78
CA ILE A 27 -3.00 31.98 16.61
C ILE A 27 -3.87 31.15 17.56
N SER A 28 -4.94 31.72 18.13
CA SER A 28 -5.87 30.99 18.98
C SER A 28 -6.60 29.89 18.21
N GLU A 29 -7.07 30.19 17.00
CA GLU A 29 -7.71 29.19 16.13
C GLU A 29 -6.73 28.08 15.74
N LEU A 30 -5.50 28.43 15.39
CA LEU A 30 -4.45 27.46 15.08
C LEU A 30 -4.17 26.55 16.28
N HIS A 31 -4.07 27.11 17.49
CA HIS A 31 -3.92 26.30 18.70
C HIS A 31 -5.12 25.38 18.94
N TYR A 32 -6.34 25.84 18.69
CA TYR A 32 -7.52 25.01 18.82
C TYR A 32 -7.46 23.78 17.89
N ILE A 33 -7.10 24.01 16.62
CA ILE A 33 -6.93 22.94 15.62
C ILE A 33 -5.77 22.01 16.01
N ALA A 34 -4.63 22.55 16.42
CA ALA A 34 -3.45 21.78 16.81
C ALA A 34 -3.68 20.89 18.06
N ASN A 35 -4.68 21.21 18.88
CA ASN A 35 -5.11 20.37 20.01
C ASN A 35 -6.04 19.20 19.58
N GLY A 36 -6.17 18.94 18.27
CA GLY A 36 -6.88 17.77 17.75
C GLY A 36 -8.24 18.06 17.11
N HIS A 37 -8.68 19.31 17.06
CA HIS A 37 -9.94 19.72 16.43
C HIS A 37 -9.75 19.96 14.93
N PHE A 38 -9.34 18.91 14.21
CA PHE A 38 -9.05 18.97 12.78
C PHE A 38 -10.29 19.08 11.88
N ASP A 39 -11.49 19.06 12.45
CA ASP A 39 -12.76 19.37 11.81
C ASP A 39 -13.00 20.89 11.72
N HIS A 40 -12.27 21.68 12.49
CA HIS A 40 -12.40 23.14 12.50
C HIS A 40 -11.60 23.81 11.38
N ARG A 41 -12.16 24.87 10.79
CA ARG A 41 -11.49 25.69 9.77
C ARG A 41 -11.64 27.17 10.11
N ILE A 42 -10.59 27.93 9.84
CA ILE A 42 -10.62 29.39 10.03
C ILE A 42 -11.39 29.98 8.84
N SER A 43 -12.57 30.56 9.09
CA SER A 43 -13.51 31.00 8.05
C SER A 43 -13.76 32.52 7.98
N PHE A 44 -13.19 33.30 8.91
CA PHE A 44 -13.34 34.76 8.89
C PHE A 44 -12.41 35.44 7.88
N SER A 45 -12.83 36.60 7.36
CA SER A 45 -12.06 37.40 6.42
C SER A 45 -11.19 38.45 7.12
N VAL A 46 -9.96 38.60 6.65
CA VAL A 46 -8.97 39.57 7.13
C VAL A 46 -8.38 40.34 5.95
N ASN A 47 -7.37 41.18 6.20
CA ASN A 47 -6.63 41.82 5.11
C ASN A 47 -5.94 40.77 4.22
N ASN A 48 -5.58 41.17 3.00
CA ASN A 48 -5.03 40.27 1.99
C ASN A 48 -3.84 39.42 2.47
N ASP A 49 -2.95 39.99 3.26
CA ASP A 49 -1.74 39.29 3.73
C ASP A 49 -2.07 38.24 4.80
N MET A 50 -2.96 38.55 5.75
CA MET A 50 -3.38 37.57 6.75
C MET A 50 -4.30 36.50 6.15
N GLN A 51 -5.04 36.83 5.09
CA GLN A 51 -5.90 35.86 4.42
C GLN A 51 -5.06 34.73 3.81
N LYS A 52 -3.92 35.06 3.18
CA LYS A 52 -2.96 34.06 2.68
C LYS A 52 -2.44 33.13 3.77
N VAL A 53 -2.24 33.64 5.00
CA VAL A 53 -1.83 32.82 6.16
C VAL A 53 -2.95 31.86 6.55
N ILE A 54 -4.18 32.35 6.63
CA ILE A 54 -5.37 31.52 6.91
C ILE A 54 -5.52 30.41 5.86
N ASP A 55 -5.44 30.76 4.58
CA ASP A 55 -5.59 29.81 3.48
C ASP A 55 -4.49 28.74 3.52
N SER A 56 -3.25 29.13 3.86
CA SER A 56 -2.13 28.21 4.05
C SER A 56 -2.35 27.28 5.25
N ILE A 57 -2.86 27.80 6.37
CA ILE A 57 -3.20 26.99 7.55
C ILE A 57 -4.27 25.98 7.19
N ASN A 58 -5.39 26.41 6.59
CA ASN A 58 -6.48 25.51 6.21
C ASN A 58 -5.99 24.41 5.25
N SER A 59 -5.15 24.75 4.27
CA SER A 59 -4.55 23.77 3.34
C SER A 59 -3.65 22.75 4.05
N LEU A 60 -2.87 23.18 5.06
CA LEU A 60 -2.07 22.27 5.88
C LEU A 60 -2.94 21.35 6.74
N VAL A 61 -4.03 21.88 7.29
CA VAL A 61 -5.00 21.08 8.06
C VAL A 61 -5.64 20.03 7.17
N ASP A 62 -6.09 20.40 5.96
CA ASP A 62 -6.65 19.46 4.98
C ASP A 62 -5.64 18.36 4.61
N SER A 63 -4.38 18.75 4.35
CA SER A 63 -3.31 17.79 4.05
C SER A 63 -3.03 16.86 5.22
N THR A 64 -3.06 17.38 6.45
CA THR A 64 -2.84 16.59 7.67
C THR A 64 -3.98 15.60 7.92
N VAL A 65 -5.23 16.04 7.76
CA VAL A 65 -6.41 15.16 7.83
C VAL A 65 -6.36 14.07 6.76
N GLY A 66 -5.96 14.43 5.54
CA GLY A 66 -5.72 13.48 4.47
C GLY A 66 -4.70 12.41 4.86
N ALA A 67 -3.53 12.83 5.36
CA ALA A 67 -2.47 11.93 5.80
C ALA A 67 -2.91 11.01 6.96
N ILE A 68 -3.64 11.54 7.95
CA ILE A 68 -4.17 10.74 9.07
C ILE A 68 -5.18 9.69 8.57
N ASN A 69 -6.07 10.08 7.67
CA ASN A 69 -7.06 9.15 7.11
C ASN A 69 -6.39 8.06 6.26
N GLU A 70 -5.37 8.42 5.48
CA GLU A 70 -4.58 7.46 4.71
C GLU A 70 -3.82 6.50 5.63
N GLU A 71 -3.17 7.01 6.68
CA GLU A 71 -2.49 6.20 7.69
C GLU A 71 -3.46 5.22 8.36
N LYS A 72 -4.64 5.69 8.78
CA LYS A 72 -5.68 4.83 9.36
C LYS A 72 -6.17 3.76 8.39
N ALA A 73 -6.36 4.10 7.11
CA ALA A 73 -6.74 3.13 6.10
C ALA A 73 -5.65 2.07 5.88
N ILE A 74 -4.37 2.47 5.93
CA ILE A 74 -3.22 1.57 5.86
C ILE A 74 -3.19 0.63 7.08
N GLU A 75 -3.43 1.14 8.29
CA GLU A 75 -3.50 0.33 9.51
C GLU A 75 -4.65 -0.68 9.44
N GLN A 76 -5.85 -0.24 9.05
CA GLN A 76 -7.00 -1.14 8.87
C GLN A 76 -6.71 -2.24 7.85
N SER A 77 -6.12 -1.88 6.71
CA SER A 77 -5.74 -2.85 5.68
C SER A 77 -4.69 -3.85 6.17
N LYS A 78 -3.75 -3.43 7.03
CA LYS A 78 -2.79 -4.35 7.67
C LYS A 78 -3.49 -5.33 8.60
N ASP A 79 -4.39 -4.85 9.45
CA ASP A 79 -5.11 -5.69 10.41
C ASP A 79 -6.02 -6.70 9.71
N GLU A 80 -6.71 -6.29 8.65
CA GLU A 80 -7.50 -7.18 7.80
C GLU A 80 -6.63 -8.25 7.11
N LEU A 81 -5.50 -7.86 6.55
CA LEU A 81 -4.56 -8.81 5.92
C LEU A 81 -4.07 -9.86 6.93
N ILE A 82 -3.65 -9.42 8.12
CA ILE A 82 -3.16 -10.33 9.17
C ILE A 82 -4.28 -11.31 9.58
N THR A 83 -5.50 -10.80 9.74
CA THR A 83 -6.66 -11.61 10.12
C THR A 83 -6.98 -12.66 9.07
N ASN A 84 -7.03 -12.25 7.79
CA ASN A 84 -7.33 -13.13 6.67
C ASN A 84 -6.25 -14.20 6.48
N VAL A 85 -4.97 -13.82 6.48
CA VAL A 85 -3.88 -14.79 6.36
C VAL A 85 -3.86 -15.76 7.54
N SER A 86 -4.13 -15.28 8.76
CA SER A 86 -4.21 -16.15 9.94
C SER A 86 -5.32 -17.20 9.81
N HIS A 87 -6.46 -16.82 9.25
CA HIS A 87 -7.57 -17.74 8.97
C HIS A 87 -7.19 -18.77 7.88
N ASP A 88 -6.59 -18.29 6.80
CA ASP A 88 -6.23 -19.11 5.64
C ASP A 88 -5.07 -20.06 5.93
N ILE A 89 -4.23 -19.78 6.92
CA ILE A 89 -3.23 -20.70 7.44
C ILE A 89 -3.85 -21.74 8.40
N ARG A 90 -4.79 -21.33 9.26
CA ARG A 90 -5.38 -22.21 10.29
C ARG A 90 -6.11 -23.41 9.69
N THR A 91 -6.83 -23.18 8.59
CA THR A 91 -7.63 -24.21 7.91
C THR A 91 -6.77 -25.38 7.40
N PRO A 92 -5.79 -25.17 6.49
CA PRO A 92 -4.93 -26.25 6.00
C PRO A 92 -4.09 -26.86 7.12
N LEU A 93 -3.63 -26.08 8.09
CA LEU A 93 -2.89 -26.61 9.25
C LEU A 93 -3.72 -27.62 10.06
N THR A 94 -5.00 -27.29 10.30
CA THR A 94 -5.93 -28.19 11.00
C THR A 94 -6.13 -29.48 10.21
N SER A 95 -6.28 -29.40 8.88
CA SER A 95 -6.38 -30.59 8.02
C SER A 95 -5.11 -31.44 8.07
N ILE A 96 -3.93 -30.84 7.97
CA ILE A 96 -2.64 -31.54 8.05
C ILE A 96 -2.52 -32.29 9.38
N ILE A 97 -2.77 -31.60 10.51
CA ILE A 97 -2.74 -32.22 11.84
C ILE A 97 -3.76 -33.36 11.94
N GLY A 98 -4.97 -33.18 11.38
CA GLY A 98 -6.02 -34.19 11.35
C GLY A 98 -5.60 -35.46 10.61
N TYR A 99 -5.18 -35.34 9.34
CA TYR A 99 -4.76 -36.49 8.53
C TYR A 99 -3.53 -37.19 9.11
N LEU A 100 -2.50 -36.43 9.49
CA LEU A 100 -1.31 -37.01 10.13
C LEU A 100 -1.64 -37.65 11.49
N GLY A 101 -2.61 -37.10 12.23
CA GLY A 101 -3.10 -37.69 13.48
C GLY A 101 -3.77 -39.04 13.29
N LEU A 102 -4.61 -39.19 12.25
CA LEU A 102 -5.24 -40.47 11.90
C LEU A 102 -4.19 -41.53 11.53
N LEU A 103 -3.16 -41.14 10.79
CA LEU A 103 -2.03 -42.02 10.45
C LEU A 103 -1.22 -42.41 11.68
N LYS A 104 -0.84 -41.43 12.50
CA LYS A 104 -0.04 -41.63 13.72
C LYS A 104 -0.72 -42.57 14.72
N ASN A 105 -2.04 -42.48 14.84
CA ASN A 105 -2.80 -43.28 15.79
C ASN A 105 -3.17 -44.69 15.27
N GLY A 106 -2.73 -45.04 14.04
CA GLY A 106 -3.07 -46.33 13.44
C GLY A 106 -4.55 -46.48 13.09
N ALA A 107 -5.29 -45.37 13.01
CA ALA A 107 -6.72 -45.38 12.67
C ALA A 107 -6.97 -45.72 11.18
N VAL A 108 -5.92 -45.65 10.36
CA VAL A 108 -5.91 -46.02 8.95
C VAL A 108 -5.04 -47.25 8.76
N THR A 109 -5.64 -48.34 8.27
CA THR A 109 -4.99 -49.65 8.15
C THR A 109 -4.69 -50.04 6.70
N SER A 110 -5.43 -49.50 5.73
CA SER A 110 -5.17 -49.71 4.30
C SER A 110 -3.96 -48.89 3.85
N GLN A 111 -3.05 -49.52 3.11
CA GLN A 111 -1.90 -48.84 2.49
C GLN A 111 -2.35 -47.77 1.48
N GLU A 112 -3.46 -47.99 0.79
CA GLU A 112 -4.03 -47.04 -0.17
C GLU A 112 -4.52 -45.77 0.54
N ASP A 113 -5.28 -45.92 1.63
CA ASP A 113 -5.78 -44.80 2.43
C ASP A 113 -4.63 -44.04 3.12
N MET A 114 -3.58 -44.77 3.52
CA MET A 114 -2.36 -44.19 4.07
C MET A 114 -1.70 -43.22 3.08
N LEU A 115 -1.46 -43.68 1.86
CA LEU A 115 -0.88 -42.88 0.78
C LEU A 115 -1.78 -41.70 0.42
N LYS A 116 -3.10 -41.92 0.35
CA LYS A 116 -4.08 -40.86 0.09
C LYS A 116 -4.00 -39.74 1.14
N TYR A 117 -3.95 -40.09 2.43
CA TYR A 117 -3.90 -39.09 3.50
C TYR A 117 -2.56 -38.35 3.56
N ILE A 118 -1.46 -39.05 3.28
CA ILE A 118 -0.13 -38.42 3.12
C ILE A 118 -0.18 -37.38 2.00
N ASN A 119 -0.72 -37.75 0.83
CA ASN A 119 -0.83 -36.83 -0.31
C ASN A 119 -1.70 -35.62 0.01
N ILE A 120 -2.86 -35.81 0.67
CA ILE A 120 -3.71 -34.68 1.07
C ILE A 120 -2.97 -33.74 2.03
N ALA A 121 -2.26 -34.29 3.02
CA ALA A 121 -1.48 -33.47 3.95
C ALA A 121 -0.35 -32.71 3.24
N TYR A 122 0.32 -33.36 2.28
CA TYR A 122 1.36 -32.74 1.47
C TYR A 122 0.83 -31.59 0.60
N ASP A 123 -0.29 -31.80 -0.10
CA ASP A 123 -0.92 -30.77 -0.92
C ASP A 123 -1.34 -29.55 -0.08
N LYS A 124 -1.82 -29.78 1.15
CA LYS A 124 -2.14 -28.70 2.09
C LYS A 124 -0.91 -27.94 2.56
N ALA A 125 0.23 -28.61 2.72
CA ALA A 125 1.49 -27.97 3.07
C ALA A 125 2.04 -27.11 1.91
N GLU A 126 1.98 -27.61 0.67
CA GLU A 126 2.32 -26.80 -0.51
C GLU A 126 1.39 -25.59 -0.67
N GLN A 127 0.08 -25.74 -0.40
CA GLN A 127 -0.85 -24.62 -0.37
C GLN A 127 -0.43 -23.55 0.67
N MET A 128 -0.06 -23.96 1.89
CA MET A 128 0.42 -23.03 2.92
C MET A 128 1.72 -22.33 2.53
N LYS A 129 2.63 -23.05 1.85
CA LYS A 129 3.88 -22.49 1.33
C LYS A 129 3.63 -21.41 0.29
N SER A 130 2.66 -21.61 -0.62
CA SER A 130 2.24 -20.58 -1.57
C SER A 130 1.74 -19.33 -0.84
N LEU A 131 0.82 -19.49 0.12
CA LEU A 131 0.30 -18.37 0.92
C LEU A 131 1.40 -17.60 1.66
N ALA A 132 2.40 -18.32 2.20
CA ALA A 132 3.54 -17.71 2.87
C ALA A 132 4.40 -16.89 1.90
N ASN A 133 4.62 -17.39 0.67
CA ASN A 133 5.34 -16.66 -0.36
C ASN A 133 4.57 -15.41 -0.80
N ASP A 134 3.26 -15.52 -1.03
CA ASP A 134 2.41 -14.39 -1.41
C ASP A 134 2.45 -13.28 -0.34
N LEU A 135 2.38 -13.64 0.94
CA LEU A 135 2.51 -12.70 2.05
C LEU A 135 3.90 -12.06 2.11
N PHE A 136 4.96 -12.85 1.92
CA PHE A 136 6.34 -12.35 1.90
C PHE A 136 6.55 -11.35 0.77
N GLU A 137 6.00 -11.62 -0.41
CA GLU A 137 6.10 -10.73 -1.56
C GLU A 137 5.30 -9.45 -1.34
N TYR A 138 4.09 -9.53 -0.80
CA TYR A 138 3.29 -8.35 -0.44
C TYR A 138 4.03 -7.43 0.55
N THR A 139 4.60 -8.01 1.62
CA THR A 139 5.33 -7.26 2.65
C THR A 139 6.64 -6.66 2.10
N THR A 140 7.33 -7.37 1.20
CA THR A 140 8.56 -6.91 0.54
C THR A 140 8.29 -5.77 -0.44
N LEU A 141 7.21 -5.85 -1.22
CA LEU A 141 6.81 -4.79 -2.16
C LEU A 141 6.48 -3.47 -1.45
N LYS A 142 5.89 -3.52 -0.25
CA LYS A 142 5.64 -2.31 0.58
C LYS A 142 6.90 -1.76 1.26
N SER A 143 7.93 -2.58 1.45
CA SER A 143 9.25 -2.10 1.87
C SER A 143 9.86 -1.31 0.71
N THR A 144 10.00 0.00 0.86
CA THR A 144 10.37 1.01 -0.15
C THR A 144 11.82 0.88 -0.68
N LYS A 145 12.39 -0.32 -0.71
CA LYS A 145 13.77 -0.61 -1.14
C LYS A 145 13.88 -1.83 -2.05
N THR A 146 12.83 -2.20 -2.78
CA THR A 146 13.03 -3.11 -3.92
C THR A 146 13.80 -2.33 -4.99
N LYS A 147 15.14 -2.35 -4.93
CA LYS A 147 15.98 -1.81 -6.00
C LYS A 147 15.70 -2.63 -7.24
N LEU A 148 15.06 -2.02 -8.24
CA LEU A 148 14.89 -2.64 -9.54
C LEU A 148 16.26 -2.93 -10.12
N ASN A 149 16.50 -4.19 -10.49
CA ASN A 149 17.71 -4.56 -11.19
C ASN A 149 17.50 -4.36 -12.69
N VAL A 150 17.58 -3.09 -13.10
CA VAL A 150 17.31 -2.69 -14.48
C VAL A 150 18.49 -3.10 -15.36
N THR A 151 18.22 -4.01 -16.30
CA THR A 151 19.17 -4.51 -17.29
C THR A 151 18.55 -4.44 -18.69
N PRO A 152 19.36 -4.37 -19.76
CA PRO A 152 18.86 -4.44 -21.13
C PRO A 152 18.38 -5.87 -21.46
N ILE A 153 17.14 -5.99 -21.91
CA ILE A 153 16.46 -7.28 -22.13
C ILE A 153 15.84 -7.30 -23.51
N ASN A 154 16.05 -8.40 -24.25
CA ASN A 154 15.31 -8.68 -25.47
C ASN A 154 13.90 -9.20 -25.11
N ILE A 155 12.87 -8.42 -25.44
CA ILE A 155 11.47 -8.74 -25.08
C ILE A 155 10.99 -10.03 -25.74
N LYS A 156 11.36 -10.26 -27.00
CA LYS A 156 10.92 -11.45 -27.74
C LYS A 156 11.46 -12.72 -27.07
N GLY A 157 12.74 -12.76 -26.75
CA GLY A 157 13.37 -13.89 -26.06
C GLY A 157 12.81 -14.13 -24.66
N MET A 158 12.57 -13.05 -23.89
CA MET A 158 11.91 -13.17 -22.59
C MET A 158 10.51 -13.80 -22.71
N MET A 159 9.71 -13.33 -23.67
CA MET A 159 8.36 -13.86 -23.89
C MET A 159 8.36 -15.30 -24.39
N GLU A 160 9.31 -15.67 -25.25
CA GLU A 160 9.50 -17.06 -25.70
C GLU A 160 9.81 -17.98 -24.52
N GLN A 161 10.63 -17.53 -23.57
CA GLN A 161 10.93 -18.29 -22.36
C GLN A 161 9.72 -18.44 -21.44
N VAL A 162 8.92 -17.39 -21.27
CA VAL A 162 7.64 -17.47 -20.53
C VAL A 162 6.71 -18.46 -21.21
N ALA A 163 6.54 -18.36 -22.53
CA ALA A 163 5.69 -19.23 -23.32
C ALA A 163 6.10 -20.71 -23.21
N ALA A 164 7.41 -21.00 -23.25
CA ALA A 164 7.93 -22.36 -23.07
C ALA A 164 7.55 -22.97 -21.70
N GLY A 165 7.41 -22.14 -20.66
CA GLY A 165 6.95 -22.58 -19.33
C GLY A 165 5.53 -23.16 -19.32
N PHE A 166 4.68 -22.76 -20.26
CA PHE A 166 3.28 -23.21 -20.37
C PHE A 166 3.07 -24.31 -21.42
N GLU A 167 4.10 -24.72 -22.15
CA GLU A 167 3.98 -25.64 -23.30
C GLU A 167 3.33 -26.96 -22.92
N LEU A 168 3.78 -27.58 -21.82
CA LEU A 168 3.25 -28.86 -21.33
C LEU A 168 1.77 -28.76 -20.91
N GLU A 169 1.37 -27.66 -20.27
CA GLU A 169 -0.01 -27.47 -19.82
C GLU A 169 -0.94 -27.14 -20.99
N ALA A 170 -0.45 -26.36 -21.95
CA ALA A 170 -1.18 -26.04 -23.16
C ALA A 170 -1.38 -27.27 -24.06
N GLU A 171 -0.37 -28.14 -24.20
CA GLU A 171 -0.50 -29.41 -24.91
C GLU A 171 -1.58 -30.30 -24.30
N LYS A 172 -1.58 -30.45 -22.97
CA LYS A 172 -2.63 -31.18 -22.24
C LYS A 172 -4.04 -30.63 -22.47
N LYS A 173 -4.16 -29.32 -22.71
CA LYS A 173 -5.42 -28.62 -22.95
C LYS A 173 -5.74 -28.42 -24.45
N GLY A 174 -4.88 -28.89 -25.36
CA GLY A 174 -5.04 -28.68 -26.80
C GLY A 174 -4.96 -27.21 -27.25
N ILE A 175 -4.24 -26.37 -26.50
CA ILE A 175 -4.07 -24.94 -26.77
C ILE A 175 -2.75 -24.73 -27.51
N ALA A 176 -2.77 -23.93 -28.58
CA ALA A 176 -1.57 -23.48 -29.28
C ALA A 176 -1.42 -21.97 -29.12
N PHE A 177 -0.20 -21.52 -28.79
CA PHE A 177 0.15 -20.11 -28.69
C PHE A 177 1.43 -19.81 -29.49
N SER A 178 1.57 -18.55 -29.92
CA SER A 178 2.76 -18.07 -30.63
C SER A 178 3.17 -16.71 -30.11
N VAL A 179 4.46 -16.52 -29.84
CA VAL A 179 5.00 -15.22 -29.44
C VAL A 179 5.31 -14.40 -30.69
N LYS A 180 4.76 -13.18 -30.76
CA LYS A 180 5.03 -12.22 -31.84
C LYS A 180 5.47 -10.89 -31.22
N ALA A 181 6.62 -10.38 -31.63
CA ALA A 181 7.12 -9.07 -31.21
C ALA A 181 7.30 -8.17 -32.45
N ARG A 182 7.13 -6.85 -32.29
CA ARG A 182 7.43 -5.86 -33.33
C ARG A 182 7.97 -4.59 -32.67
N PRO A 183 9.22 -4.18 -32.93
CA PRO A 183 10.25 -4.91 -33.67
C PRO A 183 10.68 -6.21 -32.97
N ASP A 184 11.21 -7.19 -33.72
CA ASP A 184 11.59 -8.51 -33.19
C ASP A 184 12.79 -8.46 -32.24
N ASP A 185 13.65 -7.45 -32.39
CA ASP A 185 14.85 -7.19 -31.61
C ASP A 185 14.64 -6.07 -30.58
N LEU A 186 13.40 -5.85 -30.13
CA LEU A 186 13.09 -4.83 -29.13
C LEU A 186 13.86 -5.09 -27.82
N ILE A 187 14.82 -4.20 -27.53
CA ILE A 187 15.56 -4.18 -26.26
C ILE A 187 14.96 -3.10 -25.36
N VAL A 188 14.59 -3.47 -24.14
CA VAL A 188 14.15 -2.53 -23.11
C VAL A 188 14.98 -2.68 -21.85
N ASN A 189 15.17 -1.56 -21.14
CA ASN A 189 15.78 -1.56 -19.82
C ASN A 189 14.69 -1.83 -18.78
N ALA A 190 14.68 -3.04 -18.22
CA ALA A 190 13.71 -3.42 -17.20
C ALA A 190 14.31 -4.46 -16.24
N ASP A 191 13.53 -4.84 -15.23
CA ASP A 191 13.86 -5.93 -14.32
C ASP A 191 13.22 -7.22 -14.86
N VAL A 192 14.04 -8.14 -15.40
CA VAL A 192 13.57 -9.39 -16.03
C VAL A 192 12.68 -10.17 -15.08
N GLU A 193 13.13 -10.31 -13.82
CA GLU A 193 12.49 -11.19 -12.85
C GLU A 193 11.08 -10.67 -12.52
N LYS A 194 10.95 -9.34 -12.37
CA LYS A 194 9.63 -8.71 -12.17
C LYS A 194 8.73 -8.82 -13.39
N LEU A 195 9.27 -8.64 -14.61
CA LEU A 195 8.47 -8.76 -15.84
C LEU A 195 7.98 -10.20 -16.06
N VAL A 196 8.87 -11.19 -15.96
CA VAL A 196 8.51 -12.61 -16.08
C VAL A 196 7.42 -12.98 -15.09
N ARG A 197 7.52 -12.49 -13.84
CA ARG A 197 6.48 -12.71 -12.85
C ARG A 197 5.12 -12.11 -13.22
N VAL A 198 5.08 -10.91 -13.79
CA VAL A 198 3.83 -10.29 -14.26
C VAL A 198 3.18 -11.11 -15.37
N TYR A 199 3.97 -11.69 -16.28
CA TYR A 199 3.45 -12.50 -17.39
C TYR A 199 3.12 -13.96 -17.00
N ASN A 200 3.66 -14.45 -15.88
CA ASN A 200 3.33 -15.78 -15.35
C ASN A 200 2.02 -15.80 -14.54
N ASN A 201 1.56 -14.65 -14.04
CA ASN A 201 0.28 -14.50 -13.34
C ASN A 201 -0.88 -14.35 -14.31
#